data_AF-A0A2J8WV80-F1
#
_entry.id   AF-A0A2J8WV80-F1
#
_cell.length_a   1.000
_cell.length_b   1.000
_cell.length_c   1.000
_cell.angle_alpha   90.00
_cell.angle_beta   90.00
_cell.angle_gamma   90.00
#
_symmetry.space_group_name_H-M   'P 1'
#
loop_
_entity.id
_entity.type
_entity.pdbx_description
1 polymer ?
#
loop_
_entity_poly.entity_id
_entity_poly.type
_entity_poly.pdbx_seq_one_letter_code
_entity_poly.pdbx_strand_id
1 'polypeptide(L)'
;PLLLHTGMGRLCTLDESVCLATMIDRIKRHLKLSHIRLALGVGRTLESQVKVVALCAGSGSSVLQGVEADLYLTGGIIAETSG
;
A
#
# COMPACT_ATOMS: atom_id res chain seq x y z
N PRO A 1 13.77 1.48 -25.86
CA PRO A 1 14.51 0.83 -24.75
C PRO A 1 13.60 0.66 -23.53
N LEU A 2 13.36 -0.56 -23.07
CA LEU A 2 12.71 -0.78 -21.78
C LEU A 2 13.69 -0.33 -20.68
N LEU A 3 13.31 0.69 -19.93
CA LEU A 3 14.14 1.20 -18.86
C LEU A 3 14.18 0.15 -17.74
N LEU A 4 15.35 -0.45 -17.51
CA LEU A 4 15.58 -1.31 -16.35
C LEU A 4 15.13 -0.55 -15.08
N HIS A 5 14.34 -1.22 -14.24
CA HIS A 5 13.70 -0.64 -13.03
C HIS A 5 12.52 0.32 -13.29
N THR A 6 11.94 0.34 -14.49
CA THR A 6 10.70 1.08 -14.75
C THR A 6 9.54 0.12 -14.95
N GLY A 7 8.45 0.33 -14.23
CA GLY A 7 7.28 -0.55 -14.27
C GLY A 7 6.11 0.06 -13.49
N MET A 8 4.90 -0.39 -13.81
CA MET A 8 3.68 0.05 -13.15
C MET A 8 3.60 -0.69 -11.80
N GLY A 9 4.04 -0.01 -10.73
CA GLY A 9 3.96 -0.50 -9.36
C GLY A 9 5.16 -1.33 -8.87
N ARG A 10 5.08 -1.71 -7.59
CA ARG A 10 6.06 -2.48 -6.82
C ARG A 10 5.35 -3.40 -5.83
N LEU A 11 5.86 -4.62 -5.69
CA LEU A 11 5.50 -5.51 -4.59
C LEU A 11 6.73 -5.64 -3.69
N CYS A 12 6.60 -5.21 -2.44
CA CYS A 12 7.69 -5.16 -1.49
C CYS A 12 7.37 -6.09 -0.31
N THR A 13 8.33 -6.92 0.07
CA THR A 13 8.26 -7.71 1.30
C THR A 13 9.21 -7.10 2.31
N LEU A 14 8.72 -6.78 3.50
CA LEU A 14 9.55 -6.34 4.61
C LEU A 14 10.34 -7.51 5.18
N ASP A 15 11.59 -7.24 5.57
CA ASP A 15 12.42 -8.21 6.30
C ASP A 15 11.71 -8.64 7.59
N GLU A 16 11.20 -7.66 8.34
CA GLU A 16 10.42 -7.85 9.57
C GLU A 16 9.03 -7.28 9.45
N SER A 17 8.04 -8.03 9.95
CA SER A 17 6.65 -7.57 9.95
C SER A 17 6.44 -6.49 11.00
N VAL A 18 5.66 -5.46 10.64
CA VAL A 18 5.33 -4.33 11.51
C VAL A 18 3.83 -4.10 11.55
N CYS A 19 3.33 -3.50 12.63
CA CYS A 19 1.92 -3.16 12.70
C CYS A 19 1.57 -2.04 11.72
N LEU A 20 0.31 -2.03 11.29
CA LEU A 20 -0.23 -1.05 10.36
C LEU A 20 -0.05 0.39 10.87
N ALA A 21 -0.21 0.65 12.17
CA ALA A 21 0.03 1.96 12.77
C ALA A 21 1.47 2.47 12.51
N THR A 22 2.45 1.59 12.73
CA THR A 22 3.87 1.90 12.49
C THR A 22 4.11 2.16 11.00
N MET A 23 3.49 1.37 10.13
CA MET A 23 3.62 1.55 8.70
C MET A 23 3.06 2.90 8.24
N ILE A 24 1.89 3.30 8.74
CA ILE A 24 1.26 4.59 8.44
C ILE A 24 2.17 5.75 8.84
N ASP A 25 2.72 5.72 10.05
CA ASP A 25 3.63 6.75 10.54
C ASP A 25 4.90 6.83 9.66
N ARG A 26 5.48 5.68 9.32
CA ARG A 26 6.61 5.62 8.38
C ARG A 26 6.23 6.24 7.03
N ILE A 27 5.12 5.86 6.41
CA ILE A 27 4.69 6.41 5.11
C ILE A 27 4.54 7.93 5.19
N LYS A 28 3.86 8.45 6.22
CA LYS A 28 3.69 9.90 6.43
C LYS A 28 5.04 10.62 6.52
N ARG A 29 5.98 10.10 7.29
CA ARG A 29 7.32 10.70 7.45
C ARG A 29 8.13 10.66 6.16
N HIS A 30 8.16 9.51 5.48
CA HIS A 30 8.96 9.33 4.27
C HIS A 30 8.43 10.14 3.08
N LEU A 31 7.10 10.26 2.97
CA LEU A 31 6.46 11.03 1.91
C LEU A 31 6.13 12.48 2.30
N LYS A 32 6.46 12.88 3.54
CA LYS A 32 6.15 14.20 4.12
C LYS A 32 4.67 14.58 4.02
N LEU A 33 3.78 13.63 4.33
CA LEU A 33 2.33 13.80 4.28
C LEU A 33 1.76 14.06 5.68
N SER A 34 0.91 15.08 5.81
CA SER A 34 0.18 15.34 7.07
C SER A 34 -0.93 14.31 7.31
N HIS A 35 -1.62 13.92 6.23
CA HIS A 35 -2.76 13.01 6.28
C HIS A 35 -2.66 11.94 5.19
N ILE A 36 -3.21 10.76 5.50
CA ILE A 36 -3.44 9.69 4.53
C ILE A 36 -4.90 9.25 4.67
N ARG A 37 -5.44 8.65 3.62
CA ARG A 37 -6.74 7.99 3.67
C ARG A 37 -6.51 6.50 3.85
N LEU A 38 -7.13 5.92 4.87
CA LEU A 38 -7.00 4.52 5.23
C LEU A 38 -8.36 3.84 5.06
N ALA A 39 -8.38 2.74 4.30
CA ALA A 39 -9.45 1.76 4.32
C ALA A 39 -8.92 0.52 5.04
N LEU A 40 -9.65 0.03 6.03
CA LEU A 40 -9.32 -1.19 6.76
C LEU A 40 -10.18 -2.33 6.22
N GLY A 41 -9.55 -3.48 5.95
CA GLY A 41 -10.26 -4.71 5.65
C GLY A 41 -11.09 -5.19 6.86
N VAL A 42 -12.10 -6.02 6.60
CA VAL A 42 -12.96 -6.59 7.65
C VAL A 42 -12.12 -7.33 8.68
N GLY A 43 -12.32 -7.02 9.96
CA GLY A 43 -11.59 -7.65 11.07
C GLY A 43 -10.13 -7.19 11.21
N ARG A 44 -9.66 -6.22 10.42
CA ARG A 44 -8.31 -5.65 10.53
C ARG A 44 -8.33 -4.41 11.41
N THR A 45 -7.22 -4.22 12.13
CA THR A 45 -7.03 -3.13 13.08
C THR A 45 -5.68 -2.45 12.84
N LEU A 46 -5.37 -1.39 13.59
CA LEU A 46 -4.08 -0.69 13.48
C LEU A 46 -2.91 -1.53 14.02
N GLU A 47 -3.21 -2.53 14.84
CA GLU A 47 -2.25 -3.51 15.39
C GLU A 47 -2.01 -4.68 14.43
N SER A 48 -2.81 -4.79 13.36
CA SER A 48 -2.64 -5.85 12.37
C SER A 48 -1.27 -5.77 11.70
N GLN A 49 -0.63 -6.94 11.59
CA GLN A 49 0.71 -7.08 11.03
C GLN A 49 0.70 -6.93 9.50
N VAL A 50 1.71 -6.23 8.99
CA VAL A 50 1.98 -5.97 7.58
C VAL A 50 3.36 -6.52 7.26
N LYS A 51 3.48 -7.33 6.22
CA LYS A 51 4.76 -7.84 5.70
C LYS A 51 4.88 -7.61 4.21
N VAL A 52 3.81 -7.80 3.45
CA VAL A 52 3.76 -7.62 2.00
C VAL A 52 3.01 -6.34 1.66
N VAL A 53 3.61 -5.47 0.86
CA VAL A 53 3.06 -4.16 0.48
C VAL A 53 3.06 -4.03 -1.03
N ALA A 54 1.88 -3.80 -1.60
CA ALA A 54 1.73 -3.46 -3.00
C ALA A 54 1.63 -1.93 -3.15
N LEU A 55 2.46 -1.34 -4.00
CA LEU A 55 2.60 0.10 -4.16
C LEU A 55 2.47 0.48 -5.63
N CYS A 56 1.65 1.49 -5.94
CA CYS A 56 1.65 2.15 -7.24
C CYS A 56 1.57 3.67 -7.04
N ALA A 57 2.50 4.44 -7.62
CA ALA A 57 2.36 5.89 -7.65
C ALA A 57 1.25 6.30 -8.64
N GLY A 58 0.44 7.30 -8.31
CA GLY A 58 -0.72 7.72 -9.12
C GLY A 58 -1.95 6.82 -8.93
N SER A 59 -2.94 6.89 -9.84
CA SER A 59 -4.19 6.12 -9.77
C SER A 59 -3.95 4.64 -10.12
N GLY A 60 -3.50 3.86 -9.15
CA GLY A 60 -3.01 2.50 -9.35
C GLY A 60 -4.03 1.37 -9.22
N SER A 61 -5.34 1.62 -9.18
CA SER A 61 -6.33 0.55 -8.91
C SER A 61 -6.23 -0.63 -9.88
N SER A 62 -6.05 -0.37 -11.18
CA SER A 62 -5.86 -1.42 -12.19
C SER A 62 -4.50 -2.13 -12.11
N VAL A 63 -3.49 -1.43 -11.60
CA VAL A 63 -2.12 -1.95 -11.44
C VAL A 63 -2.03 -2.91 -10.25
N LEU A 64 -2.82 -2.64 -9.21
CA LEU A 64 -2.84 -3.42 -7.98
C LEU A 64 -3.90 -4.54 -7.99
N GLN A 65 -4.75 -4.59 -9.01
CA GLN A 65 -5.80 -5.58 -9.14
C GLN A 65 -5.22 -7.00 -9.22
N GLY A 66 -5.72 -7.92 -8.39
CA GLY A 66 -5.27 -9.31 -8.35
C GLY A 66 -3.91 -9.52 -7.67
N VAL A 67 -3.27 -8.46 -7.15
CA VAL A 67 -2.07 -8.59 -6.32
C VAL A 67 -2.47 -8.97 -4.91
N GLU A 68 -1.84 -9.99 -4.32
CA GLU A 68 -2.04 -10.37 -2.92
C GLU A 68 -1.03 -9.63 -2.02
N ALA A 69 -1.52 -8.79 -1.12
CA ALA A 69 -0.69 -8.05 -0.18
C ALA A 69 -1.44 -7.72 1.12
N ASP A 70 -0.69 -7.48 2.20
CA ASP A 70 -1.26 -7.05 3.47
C ASP A 70 -1.67 -5.56 3.46
N LEU A 71 -1.03 -4.77 2.60
CA LEU A 71 -1.25 -3.34 2.46
C LEU A 71 -1.11 -2.89 1.00
N TYR A 72 -2.06 -2.07 0.55
CA TYR A 72 -2.06 -1.46 -0.78
C TYR A 72 -1.87 0.06 -0.63
N LEU A 73 -0.86 0.62 -1.29
CA LEU A 73 -0.54 2.04 -1.28
C LEU A 73 -0.64 2.62 -2.69
N THR A 74 -1.55 3.56 -2.90
CA THR A 74 -1.81 4.17 -4.21
C THR A 74 -2.08 5.67 -4.13
N GLY A 75 -1.68 6.41 -5.18
CA GLY A 75 -1.88 7.86 -5.33
C GLY A 75 -3.25 8.20 -5.92
N GLY A 76 -4.30 8.03 -5.12
CA GLY A 76 -5.69 8.23 -5.55
C GLY A 76 -6.51 7.00 -5.19
N ILE A 77 -7.57 7.23 -4.41
CA ILE A 77 -8.52 6.18 -4.05
C ILE A 77 -9.78 6.36 -4.90
N ILE A 78 -10.12 5.34 -5.68
CA ILE A 78 -11.50 5.07 -6.07
C ILE A 78 -11.93 3.89 -5.19
N ALA A 79 -12.96 4.06 -4.38
CA ALA A 79 -13.47 3.00 -3.54
C ALA A 79 -14.28 2.05 -4.43
N GLU A 80 -13.70 0.91 -4.82
CA GLU A 80 -14.48 -0.24 -5.24
C GLU A 80 -14.30 -1.33 -4.20
N THR A 81 -15.20 -1.32 -3.22
CA THR A 81 -15.50 -2.47 -2.36
C THR A 81 -16.16 -3.54 -3.23
N SER A 82 -15.40 -4.56 -3.62
CA SER A 82 -16.02 -5.84 -4.01
C SER A 82 -16.52 -6.50 -2.72
N GLY A 83 -17.84 -6.66 -2.64
CA GLY A 83 -18.51 -7.47 -1.63
C GLY A 83 -18.34 -8.96 -1.89
#